data_AF-A0A2E4XS37-F1
#
_entry.id   AF-A0A2E4XS37-F1
#
_cell.length_a   1.000
_cell.length_b   1.000
_cell.length_c   1.000
_cell.angle_alpha   90.00
_cell.angle_beta   90.00
_cell.angle_gamma   90.00
#
_symmetry.space_group_name_H-M   'P 1'
#
loop_
_entity.id
_entity.type
_entity.pdbx_description
1 polymer ?
#
loop_
_entity_poly.entity_id
_entity_poly.type
_entity_poly.pdbx_seq_one_letter_code
_entity_poly.pdbx_strand_id
1 'polypeptide(L)'
;MPRSQLKIAVVTDIHHGAISKTKIGPAALGLLNKFVDFANDWDADIVVDLGDRISDRDNETDRELTADVAGVFQRVGVQRRHILGNHDLEFMTAEEGEELLGVSMSSESIDVNGYHLVFWQADTHIGRGCGFQLKTEDLEWLTADLAATSLPSIVFSHVPLDGSDMTGNYYFEANPDLSRYTDTSRIREVLRDAGNVVLCVAGHVHWNKLNTVDGIPYLSLQSLTESFTTAPDPAGAWSSIQIGDEIYWECHGADALSAKIPLRPLDRKWVSPLPSFRELDRHVPPPSNEDFFSNVKGVLFDLDGVVYRGDEVIPGAAEFFAYLAETGRSVGAVTNNALKTGAEYSAKLASMGIALDGARIFTSGWAAAQYIAKRSDAAAVFLVGGDALRTEMEAVGAVESDQPDFVVAGIDLSLPLQRLSDAVVHVRNGAQLIVTNPDLTVPIEGGLRAGAGAVQAFIEAAAAAEATVIGKPQAGIFQQALSSIGLEAHETIMVGDTIDTDIRGARAAKLRSVLVESGNANVSSISADIQVKDLGELHRAFAAFDSQKGDAA
;
A
#
# COMPACT_ATOMS: atom_id res chain seq x y z
N MET A 1 44.11 -8.01 18.53
CA MET A 1 44.36 -9.43 18.17
C MET A 1 43.39 -9.79 17.06
N PRO A 2 43.75 -10.61 16.05
CA PRO A 2 42.76 -11.10 15.09
C PRO A 2 41.62 -11.78 15.88
N ARG A 3 40.37 -11.45 15.55
CA ARG A 3 39.21 -12.06 16.22
C ARG A 3 39.24 -13.58 15.94
N SER A 4 39.02 -14.38 16.97
CA SER A 4 38.84 -15.83 16.81
C SER A 4 37.63 -16.08 15.92
N GLN A 5 37.80 -16.97 14.95
CA GLN A 5 36.74 -17.37 14.05
C GLN A 5 35.71 -18.21 14.84
N LEU A 6 34.43 -17.93 14.66
CA LEU A 6 33.33 -18.70 15.24
C LEU A 6 32.59 -19.48 14.15
N LYS A 7 32.34 -20.76 14.37
CA LYS A 7 31.67 -21.68 13.45
C LYS A 7 30.44 -22.29 14.12
N ILE A 8 29.27 -21.95 13.61
CA ILE A 8 27.98 -22.38 14.14
C ILE A 8 27.30 -23.25 13.09
N ALA A 9 26.95 -24.48 13.46
CA ALA A 9 26.09 -25.34 12.66
C ALA A 9 24.65 -25.22 13.17
N VAL A 10 23.71 -24.91 12.29
CA VAL A 10 22.30 -24.63 12.66
C VAL A 10 21.34 -25.53 11.89
N VAL A 11 20.34 -26.07 12.59
CA VAL A 11 19.21 -26.79 12.00
C VAL A 11 17.90 -26.29 12.59
N THR A 12 16.80 -26.43 11.88
CA THR A 12 15.47 -25.99 12.31
C THR A 12 14.38 -26.82 11.64
N ASP A 13 13.17 -26.79 12.20
CA ASP A 13 11.95 -27.28 11.55
C ASP A 13 12.14 -28.71 11.03
N ILE A 14 12.52 -29.60 11.95
CA ILE A 14 12.83 -31.01 11.71
C ILE A 14 11.55 -31.78 11.41
N HIS A 15 10.45 -31.45 12.12
CA HIS A 15 9.11 -32.02 11.94
C HIS A 15 9.07 -33.56 11.89
N HIS A 16 9.88 -34.25 12.69
CA HIS A 16 9.88 -35.72 12.78
C HIS A 16 8.48 -36.25 13.15
N GLY A 17 8.01 -37.26 12.44
CA GLY A 17 6.67 -37.81 12.62
C GLY A 17 5.97 -38.11 11.30
N ALA A 18 4.63 -38.00 11.29
CA ALA A 18 3.83 -38.24 10.10
C ALA A 18 3.98 -37.12 9.06
N ILE A 19 3.67 -37.43 7.79
CA ILE A 19 3.61 -36.40 6.74
C ILE A 19 2.48 -35.42 7.06
N SER A 20 2.79 -34.12 7.06
CA SER A 20 1.82 -33.05 7.29
C SER A 20 1.95 -31.99 6.21
N LYS A 21 0.95 -31.90 5.32
CA LYS A 21 0.97 -31.02 4.13
C LYS A 21 2.24 -31.26 3.30
N THR A 22 3.18 -30.32 3.29
CA THR A 22 4.44 -30.36 2.55
C THR A 22 5.64 -30.72 3.44
N LYS A 23 5.43 -30.96 4.74
CA LYS A 23 6.45 -31.45 5.68
C LYS A 23 6.61 -32.97 5.58
N ILE A 24 7.81 -33.45 5.22
CA ILE A 24 8.12 -34.86 5.01
C ILE A 24 8.74 -35.49 6.27
N GLY A 25 7.96 -35.55 7.35
CA GLY A 25 8.41 -36.01 8.67
C GLY A 25 9.16 -37.37 8.71
N PRO A 26 8.77 -38.40 7.94
CA PRO A 26 9.49 -39.68 7.95
C PRO A 26 10.95 -39.62 7.47
N ALA A 27 11.35 -38.55 6.78
CA ALA A 27 12.74 -38.34 6.34
C ALA A 27 13.62 -37.69 7.43
N ALA A 28 13.01 -37.14 8.49
CA ALA A 28 13.66 -36.30 9.49
C ALA A 28 14.92 -36.90 10.10
N LEU A 29 14.84 -38.07 10.73
CA LEU A 29 15.99 -38.67 11.41
C LEU A 29 17.14 -38.99 10.44
N GLY A 30 16.83 -39.44 9.22
CA GLY A 30 17.84 -39.72 8.20
C GLY A 30 18.60 -38.46 7.77
N LEU A 31 17.89 -37.35 7.61
CA LEU A 31 18.48 -36.04 7.28
C LEU A 31 19.22 -35.44 8.48
N LEU A 32 18.67 -35.58 9.69
CA LEU A 32 19.30 -35.09 10.92
C LEU A 32 20.62 -35.81 11.21
N ASN A 33 20.71 -37.12 10.93
CA ASN A 33 21.99 -37.84 11.02
C ASN A 33 23.04 -37.25 10.06
N LYS A 34 22.67 -36.85 8.83
CA LYS A 34 23.60 -36.18 7.90
C LYS A 34 24.04 -34.82 8.42
N PHE A 35 23.13 -34.05 9.03
CA PHE A 35 23.49 -32.79 9.67
C PHE A 35 24.47 -33.00 10.82
N VAL A 36 24.27 -33.99 11.68
CA VAL A 36 25.19 -34.29 12.79
C VAL A 36 26.55 -34.75 12.29
N ASP A 37 26.59 -35.60 11.26
CA ASP A 37 27.84 -36.01 10.60
C ASP A 37 28.57 -34.78 10.06
N PHE A 38 27.86 -33.90 9.35
CA PHE A 38 28.39 -32.63 8.87
C PHE A 38 28.93 -31.74 10.00
N ALA A 39 28.17 -31.54 11.08
CA ALA A 39 28.59 -30.65 12.16
C ALA A 39 29.87 -31.14 12.86
N ASN A 40 30.01 -32.46 13.01
CA ASN A 40 31.21 -33.09 13.57
C ASN A 40 32.39 -32.99 12.59
N ASP A 41 32.19 -33.33 11.31
CA ASP A 41 33.25 -33.31 10.29
C ASP A 41 33.71 -31.89 9.95
N TRP A 42 32.77 -30.94 9.97
CA TRP A 42 33.04 -29.53 9.77
C TRP A 42 33.71 -28.90 10.98
N ASP A 43 33.82 -29.58 12.13
CA ASP A 43 34.43 -29.06 13.36
C ASP A 43 33.76 -27.73 13.78
N ALA A 44 32.44 -27.77 13.96
CA ALA A 44 31.66 -26.64 14.47
C ALA A 44 32.06 -26.34 15.92
N ASP A 45 32.13 -25.07 16.31
CA ASP A 45 32.33 -24.70 17.72
C ASP A 45 31.07 -24.99 18.55
N ILE A 46 29.89 -24.88 17.92
CA ILE A 46 28.59 -25.09 18.55
C ILE A 46 27.53 -25.53 17.53
N VAL A 47 26.62 -26.38 17.97
CA VAL A 47 25.40 -26.74 17.25
C VAL A 47 24.20 -26.03 17.86
N VAL A 48 23.37 -25.42 17.02
CA VAL A 48 22.14 -24.76 17.43
C VAL A 48 20.96 -25.38 16.69
N ASP A 49 19.96 -25.79 17.44
CA ASP A 49 18.70 -26.32 16.94
C ASP A 49 17.58 -25.35 17.30
N LEU A 50 16.94 -24.77 16.27
CA LEU A 50 15.97 -23.68 16.43
C LEU A 50 14.54 -24.16 16.69
N GLY A 51 14.33 -25.46 16.92
CA GLY A 51 13.03 -25.99 17.35
C GLY A 51 12.17 -26.54 16.22
N ASP A 52 10.92 -26.83 16.57
CA ASP A 52 9.97 -27.54 15.71
C ASP A 52 10.50 -28.92 15.32
N ARG A 53 10.82 -29.71 16.34
CA ARG A 53 11.49 -31.00 16.19
C ARG A 53 10.58 -32.08 15.65
N ILE A 54 9.29 -31.95 15.98
CA ILE A 54 8.28 -32.99 15.78
C ILE A 54 7.06 -32.45 15.02
N SER A 55 6.31 -33.36 14.42
CA SER A 55 4.93 -33.10 14.02
C SER A 55 4.01 -33.54 15.17
N ASP A 56 3.47 -32.56 15.89
CA ASP A 56 2.63 -32.73 17.07
C ASP A 56 1.37 -33.57 16.81
N ARG A 57 0.98 -34.38 17.81
CA ARG A 57 -0.23 -35.21 17.75
C ARG A 57 -0.91 -35.37 19.10
N ASP A 58 -0.14 -35.79 20.10
CA ASP A 58 -0.57 -36.05 21.46
C ASP A 58 0.67 -36.20 22.36
N ASN A 59 0.54 -35.97 23.67
CA ASN A 59 1.68 -35.93 24.59
C ASN A 59 2.53 -37.22 24.57
N GLU A 60 1.91 -38.41 24.49
CA GLU A 60 2.64 -39.67 24.49
C GLU A 60 3.51 -39.80 23.23
N THR A 61 2.93 -39.55 22.06
CA THR A 61 3.61 -39.62 20.77
C THR A 61 4.70 -38.55 20.66
N ASP A 62 4.40 -37.33 21.10
CA ASP A 62 5.29 -36.19 20.97
C ASP A 62 6.56 -36.40 21.82
N ARG A 63 6.42 -37.02 22.99
CA ARG A 63 7.56 -37.43 23.83
C ARG A 63 8.41 -38.50 23.15
N GLU A 64 7.80 -39.49 22.51
CA GLU A 64 8.53 -40.52 21.75
C GLU A 64 9.32 -39.91 20.58
N LEU A 65 8.67 -39.06 19.78
CA LEU A 65 9.30 -38.39 18.63
C LEU A 65 10.41 -37.44 19.08
N THR A 66 10.22 -36.72 20.18
CA THR A 66 11.25 -35.85 20.76
C THR A 66 12.43 -36.66 21.27
N ALA A 67 12.19 -37.82 21.91
CA ALA A 67 13.24 -38.71 22.37
C ALA A 67 14.08 -39.29 21.20
N ASP A 68 13.45 -39.62 20.08
CA ASP A 68 14.15 -40.05 18.86
C ASP A 68 15.12 -38.98 18.37
N VAL A 69 14.63 -37.73 18.24
CA VAL A 69 15.43 -36.58 17.81
C VAL A 69 16.57 -36.31 18.79
N ALA A 70 16.30 -36.34 20.10
CA ALA A 70 17.28 -36.19 21.16
C ALA A 70 18.39 -37.27 21.06
N GLY A 71 18.01 -38.52 20.78
CA GLY A 71 18.94 -39.63 20.59
C GLY A 71 19.94 -39.39 19.43
N VAL A 72 19.50 -38.75 18.35
CA VAL A 72 20.40 -38.36 17.24
C VAL A 72 21.36 -37.24 17.68
N PHE A 73 20.85 -36.23 18.39
CA PHE A 73 21.68 -35.12 18.88
C PHE A 73 22.75 -35.53 19.90
N GLN A 74 22.58 -36.64 20.63
CA GLN A 74 23.63 -37.18 21.52
C GLN A 74 24.94 -37.51 20.79
N ARG A 75 24.91 -37.69 19.46
CA ARG A 75 26.09 -37.95 18.63
C ARG A 75 26.90 -36.69 18.28
N VAL A 76 26.39 -35.49 18.56
CA VAL A 76 27.15 -34.25 18.34
C VAL A 76 28.31 -34.18 19.34
N GLY A 77 29.53 -34.01 18.85
CA GLY A 77 30.75 -34.00 19.66
C GLY A 77 31.04 -32.69 20.39
N VAL A 78 30.29 -31.63 20.08
CA VAL A 78 30.44 -30.29 20.66
C VAL A 78 29.21 -29.86 21.46
N GLN A 79 29.29 -28.68 22.07
CA GLN A 79 28.16 -28.10 22.79
C GLN A 79 26.96 -27.91 21.87
N ARG A 80 25.77 -28.17 22.41
CA ARG A 80 24.48 -28.02 21.73
C ARG A 80 23.60 -27.03 22.48
N ARG A 81 22.77 -26.32 21.73
CA ARG A 81 21.71 -25.46 22.26
C ARG A 81 20.43 -25.69 21.48
N HIS A 82 19.34 -25.74 22.21
CA HIS A 82 18.02 -26.10 21.71
C HIS A 82 17.07 -24.93 22.02
N ILE A 83 16.35 -24.46 21.01
CA ILE A 83 15.25 -23.51 21.15
C ILE A 83 13.94 -24.26 20.93
N LEU A 84 12.90 -23.89 21.67
CA LEU A 84 11.57 -24.49 21.54
C LEU A 84 10.82 -23.83 20.38
N GLY A 85 10.27 -24.65 19.50
CA GLY A 85 9.30 -24.24 18.50
C GLY A 85 7.87 -24.33 19.00
N ASN A 86 6.91 -23.84 18.23
CA ASN A 86 5.50 -23.92 18.62
C ASN A 86 4.98 -25.36 18.57
N HIS A 87 5.48 -26.19 17.65
CA HIS A 87 5.08 -27.60 17.56
C HIS A 87 5.63 -28.43 18.73
N ASP A 88 6.73 -27.99 19.35
CA ASP A 88 7.32 -28.70 20.50
C ASP A 88 6.48 -28.54 21.79
N LEU A 89 5.58 -27.56 21.84
CA LEU A 89 4.84 -27.16 23.05
C LEU A 89 3.32 -27.34 22.95
N GLU A 90 2.79 -27.85 21.83
CA GLU A 90 1.34 -28.01 21.66
C GLU A 90 0.77 -29.03 22.66
N PHE A 91 1.46 -30.17 22.84
CA PHE A 91 1.05 -31.22 23.79
C PHE A 91 2.11 -31.56 24.84
N MET A 92 3.25 -30.87 24.87
CA MET A 92 4.32 -31.07 25.85
C MET A 92 4.63 -29.78 26.62
N THR A 93 5.13 -29.92 27.84
CA THR A 93 5.68 -28.77 28.59
C THR A 93 7.17 -28.59 28.30
N ALA A 94 7.68 -27.38 28.58
CA ALA A 94 9.11 -27.10 28.48
C ALA A 94 9.93 -28.01 29.42
N GLU A 95 9.42 -28.35 30.60
CA GLU A 95 10.12 -29.25 31.53
C GLU A 95 10.25 -30.68 30.98
N GLU A 96 9.22 -31.19 30.28
CA GLU A 96 9.31 -32.49 29.59
C GLU A 96 10.35 -32.45 28.46
N GLY A 97 10.43 -31.33 27.74
CA GLY A 97 11.48 -31.09 26.75
C GLY A 97 12.90 -31.05 27.36
N GLU A 98 13.08 -30.37 28.49
CA GLU A 98 14.34 -30.32 29.25
C GLU A 98 14.79 -31.72 29.67
N GLU A 99 13.87 -32.55 30.17
CA GLU A 99 14.15 -33.94 30.56
C GLU A 99 14.68 -34.77 29.38
N LEU A 100 14.03 -34.67 28.22
CA LEU A 100 14.36 -35.48 27.05
C LEU A 100 15.63 -35.01 26.33
N LEU A 101 15.83 -33.71 26.21
CA LEU A 101 16.97 -33.12 25.48
C LEU A 101 18.20 -32.92 26.38
N GLY A 102 18.04 -32.94 27.70
CA GLY A 102 19.14 -32.89 28.67
C GLY A 102 19.83 -31.52 28.76
N VAL A 103 19.16 -30.46 28.31
CA VAL A 103 19.60 -29.06 28.45
C VAL A 103 18.42 -28.19 28.91
N SER A 104 18.70 -27.01 29.47
CA SER A 104 17.63 -26.09 29.83
C SER A 104 16.92 -25.54 28.59
N MET A 105 15.61 -25.34 28.70
CA MET A 105 14.74 -24.71 27.72
C MET A 105 14.32 -23.30 28.16
N SER A 106 15.00 -22.73 29.16
CA SER A 106 14.88 -21.32 29.52
C SER A 106 15.80 -20.46 28.67
N SER A 107 15.46 -19.18 28.52
CA SER A 107 16.36 -18.22 27.85
C SER A 107 17.73 -18.19 28.54
N GLU A 108 18.79 -18.34 27.76
CA GLU A 108 20.17 -18.34 28.25
C GLU A 108 21.12 -17.67 27.25
N SER A 109 22.31 -17.31 27.73
CA SER A 109 23.38 -16.79 26.90
C SER A 109 24.73 -17.35 27.34
N ILE A 110 25.66 -17.48 26.39
CA ILE A 110 27.03 -17.96 26.62
C ILE A 110 28.01 -17.17 25.75
N ASP A 111 29.27 -17.09 26.19
CA ASP A 111 30.34 -16.52 25.39
C ASP A 111 31.16 -17.63 24.71
N VAL A 112 31.27 -17.58 23.38
CA VAL A 112 32.05 -18.52 22.57
C VAL A 112 32.93 -17.75 21.59
N ASN A 113 34.24 -18.02 21.60
CA ASN A 113 35.21 -17.43 20.68
C ASN A 113 35.11 -15.89 20.56
N GLY A 114 34.77 -15.20 21.65
CA GLY A 114 34.68 -13.74 21.70
C GLY A 114 33.36 -13.15 21.18
N TYR A 115 32.34 -13.98 21.00
CA TYR A 115 30.96 -13.58 20.69
C TYR A 115 30.03 -13.98 21.83
N HIS A 116 28.99 -13.20 22.03
CA HIS A 116 27.93 -13.49 22.98
C HIS A 116 26.75 -14.12 22.24
N LEU A 117 26.42 -15.37 22.55
CA LEU A 117 25.39 -16.14 21.85
C LEU A 117 24.17 -16.21 22.74
N VAL A 118 23.07 -15.62 22.29
CA VAL A 118 21.81 -15.52 23.01
C VAL A 118 20.83 -16.53 22.44
N PHE A 119 20.37 -17.48 23.26
CA PHE A 119 19.34 -18.46 22.90
C PHE A 119 18.03 -18.02 23.52
N TRP A 120 17.29 -17.19 22.78
CA TRP A 120 16.11 -16.52 23.29
C TRP A 120 14.88 -17.42 23.14
N GLN A 121 14.42 -17.95 24.28
CA GLN A 121 13.26 -18.83 24.41
C GLN A 121 11.99 -18.01 24.67
N ALA A 122 11.70 -17.07 23.76
CA ALA A 122 10.48 -16.29 23.81
C ALA A 122 9.23 -17.18 23.59
N ASP A 123 8.08 -16.76 24.13
CA ASP A 123 6.85 -17.54 24.00
C ASP A 123 6.51 -17.87 22.53
N THR A 124 6.37 -19.15 22.21
CA THR A 124 6.04 -19.63 20.87
C THR A 124 4.56 -19.99 20.71
N HIS A 125 3.70 -19.66 21.68
CA HIS A 125 2.27 -19.92 21.54
C HIS A 125 1.63 -19.06 20.42
N ILE A 126 0.96 -19.72 19.48
CA ILE A 126 0.26 -19.06 18.36
C ILE A 126 -1.21 -18.87 18.71
N GLY A 127 -1.60 -17.61 18.95
CA GLY A 127 -3.01 -17.26 19.15
C GLY A 127 -3.80 -17.26 17.83
N ARG A 128 -4.96 -17.92 17.80
CA ARG A 128 -5.84 -17.95 16.62
C ARG A 128 -6.27 -16.53 16.24
N GLY A 129 -5.73 -16.02 15.13
CA GLY A 129 -6.07 -14.72 14.56
C GLY A 129 -5.19 -13.55 15.02
N CYS A 130 -4.19 -13.78 15.87
CA CYS A 130 -3.30 -12.73 16.36
C CYS A 130 -1.79 -13.03 16.23
N GLY A 131 -1.37 -14.25 15.86
CA GLY A 131 0.06 -14.58 15.71
C GLY A 131 0.75 -14.91 17.03
N PHE A 132 2.07 -14.78 17.07
CA PHE A 132 2.86 -15.04 18.29
C PHE A 132 2.80 -13.84 19.24
N GLN A 133 2.43 -14.10 20.48
CA GLN A 133 2.29 -13.07 21.51
C GLN A 133 3.46 -13.12 22.47
N LEU A 134 4.20 -12.01 22.54
CA LEU A 134 5.37 -11.92 23.39
C LEU A 134 4.99 -11.52 24.81
N LYS A 135 5.55 -12.18 25.81
CA LYS A 135 5.39 -11.77 27.21
C LYS A 135 6.29 -10.56 27.51
N THR A 136 5.92 -9.76 28.51
CA THR A 136 6.73 -8.57 28.85
C THR A 136 8.09 -9.01 29.41
N GLU A 137 8.10 -10.09 30.17
CA GLU A 137 9.26 -10.70 30.79
C GLU A 137 10.28 -11.18 29.75
N ASP A 138 9.83 -11.65 28.58
CA ASP A 138 10.72 -12.11 27.49
C ASP A 138 11.57 -10.95 26.95
N LEU A 139 10.97 -9.77 26.77
CA LEU A 139 11.67 -8.55 26.33
C LEU A 139 12.58 -8.00 27.41
N GLU A 140 12.13 -8.01 28.67
CA GLU A 140 12.93 -7.54 29.81
C GLU A 140 14.19 -8.38 29.98
N TRP A 141 14.08 -9.70 29.84
CA TRP A 141 15.22 -10.61 29.87
C TRP A 141 16.21 -10.32 28.74
N LEU A 142 15.74 -10.24 27.49
CA LEU A 142 16.60 -9.98 26.32
C LEU A 142 17.33 -8.63 26.45
N THR A 143 16.61 -7.62 26.95
CA THR A 143 17.18 -6.28 27.18
C THR A 143 18.29 -6.34 28.24
N ALA A 144 18.04 -7.04 29.35
CA ALA A 144 19.00 -7.15 30.44
C ALA A 144 20.26 -7.93 30.03
N ASP A 145 20.09 -9.04 29.31
CA ASP A 145 21.17 -9.89 28.83
C ASP A 145 22.10 -9.14 27.85
N LEU A 146 21.52 -8.51 26.81
CA LEU A 146 22.29 -7.74 25.84
C LEU A 146 23.00 -6.53 26.47
N ALA A 147 22.42 -5.92 27.50
CA ALA A 147 23.04 -4.81 28.23
C ALA A 147 24.18 -5.27 29.16
N ALA A 148 24.24 -6.55 29.54
CA ALA A 148 25.25 -7.09 30.44
C ALA A 148 26.59 -7.39 29.73
N THR A 149 26.62 -7.35 28.40
CA THR A 149 27.81 -7.67 27.60
C THR A 149 28.24 -6.53 26.67
N SER A 150 29.52 -6.50 26.33
CA SER A 150 30.08 -5.62 25.28
C SER A 150 30.63 -6.40 24.08
N LEU A 151 30.48 -7.73 24.09
CA LEU A 151 30.86 -8.58 22.98
C LEU A 151 29.86 -8.44 21.83
N PRO A 152 30.26 -8.70 20.57
CA PRO A 152 29.31 -8.86 19.47
C PRO A 152 28.31 -9.98 19.77
N SER A 153 27.02 -9.65 19.78
CA SER A 153 25.94 -10.55 20.16
C SER A 153 25.24 -11.17 18.95
N ILE A 154 24.94 -12.45 19.03
CA ILE A 154 24.16 -13.21 18.04
C ILE A 154 22.91 -13.72 18.72
N VAL A 155 21.74 -13.36 18.19
CA VAL A 155 20.46 -13.72 18.79
C VAL A 155 19.80 -14.83 17.98
N PHE A 156 19.56 -15.95 18.63
CA PHE A 156 18.82 -17.08 18.09
C PHE A 156 17.41 -17.09 18.67
N SER A 157 16.43 -17.35 17.82
CA SER A 157 15.00 -17.45 18.15
C SER A 157 14.37 -18.51 17.27
N HIS A 158 13.25 -19.09 17.67
CA HIS A 158 12.48 -19.92 16.75
C HIS A 158 11.78 -19.04 15.69
N VAL A 159 11.09 -17.99 16.13
CA VAL A 159 10.31 -17.09 15.27
C VAL A 159 11.19 -15.94 14.75
N PRO A 160 11.06 -15.53 13.47
CA PRO A 160 11.77 -14.37 12.93
C PRO A 160 11.50 -13.06 13.67
N LEU A 161 12.57 -12.28 13.86
CA LEU A 161 12.57 -11.07 14.70
C LEU A 161 12.43 -9.76 13.91
N ASP A 162 12.41 -9.83 12.58
CA ASP A 162 12.43 -8.65 11.70
C ASP A 162 11.06 -8.25 11.15
N GLY A 163 10.07 -9.15 11.23
CA GLY A 163 8.71 -8.96 10.72
C GLY A 163 8.66 -8.77 9.21
N SER A 164 9.59 -9.40 8.50
CA SER A 164 9.73 -9.24 7.07
C SER A 164 8.55 -9.81 6.26
N ASP A 165 8.42 -9.32 5.02
CA ASP A 165 7.31 -9.67 4.11
C ASP A 165 7.33 -11.16 3.71
N MET A 166 6.16 -11.81 3.66
CA MET A 166 6.01 -13.23 3.32
C MET A 166 5.46 -13.49 1.92
N THR A 167 5.54 -12.52 1.02
CA THR A 167 5.17 -12.65 -0.40
C THR A 167 5.89 -13.85 -1.02
N GLY A 168 5.14 -14.77 -1.61
CA GLY A 168 5.61 -16.02 -2.19
C GLY A 168 5.66 -17.20 -1.23
N ASN A 169 5.59 -16.99 0.09
CA ASN A 169 5.66 -18.06 1.08
C ASN A 169 4.39 -18.93 1.10
N TYR A 170 4.56 -20.24 0.94
CA TYR A 170 3.46 -21.20 0.86
C TYR A 170 2.52 -21.16 2.08
N TYR A 171 3.06 -21.03 3.29
CA TYR A 171 2.27 -20.99 4.52
C TYR A 171 1.81 -19.57 4.87
N PHE A 172 2.67 -18.59 4.63
CA PHE A 172 2.56 -17.28 5.28
C PHE A 172 2.21 -16.12 4.35
N GLU A 173 2.18 -16.28 3.02
CA GLU A 173 1.74 -15.19 2.12
C GLU A 173 0.31 -14.73 2.45
N ALA A 174 -0.60 -15.69 2.61
CA ALA A 174 -1.99 -15.42 2.98
C ALA A 174 -2.20 -15.29 4.50
N ASN A 175 -1.17 -15.58 5.31
CA ASN A 175 -1.25 -15.61 6.77
C ASN A 175 -0.02 -14.96 7.43
N PRO A 176 0.35 -13.71 7.07
CA PRO A 176 1.62 -13.12 7.48
C PRO A 176 1.74 -12.95 9.00
N ASP A 177 0.62 -12.79 9.72
CA ASP A 177 0.63 -12.65 11.17
C ASP A 177 1.05 -13.94 11.90
N LEU A 178 0.95 -15.10 11.24
CA LEU A 178 1.43 -16.38 11.80
C LEU A 178 2.92 -16.61 11.58
N SER A 179 3.65 -15.66 10.98
CA SER A 179 5.09 -15.77 10.71
C SER A 179 5.99 -14.97 11.67
N ARG A 180 5.39 -14.19 12.58
CA ARG A 180 6.10 -13.16 13.36
C ARG A 180 5.42 -12.91 14.70
N TYR A 181 6.16 -12.25 15.59
CA TYR A 181 5.60 -11.66 16.81
C TYR A 181 4.74 -10.43 16.52
N THR A 182 3.66 -10.24 17.29
CA THR A 182 2.86 -9.01 17.29
C THR A 182 3.68 -7.78 17.64
N ASP A 183 4.62 -7.94 18.57
CA ASP A 183 5.46 -6.87 19.13
C ASP A 183 6.80 -6.73 18.39
N THR A 184 6.88 -7.12 17.12
CA THR A 184 8.12 -7.07 16.32
C THR A 184 8.81 -5.70 16.38
N SER A 185 8.06 -4.60 16.39
CA SER A 185 8.64 -3.25 16.50
C SER A 185 9.42 -3.05 17.79
N ARG A 186 8.92 -3.55 18.93
CA ARG A 186 9.57 -3.45 20.24
C ARG A 186 10.80 -4.36 20.32
N ILE A 187 10.73 -5.56 19.75
CA ILE A 187 11.90 -6.44 19.63
C ILE A 187 13.01 -5.72 18.87
N ARG A 188 12.68 -5.14 17.72
CA ARG A 188 13.65 -4.39 16.89
C ARG A 188 14.23 -3.18 17.62
N GLU A 189 13.43 -2.48 18.43
CA GLU A 189 13.93 -1.39 19.28
C GLU A 189 14.99 -1.90 20.27
N VAL A 190 14.72 -2.99 20.99
CA VAL A 190 15.69 -3.61 21.91
C VAL A 190 16.99 -4.01 21.19
N LEU A 191 16.87 -4.73 20.07
CA LEU A 191 18.04 -5.19 19.30
C LEU A 191 18.87 -4.04 18.73
N ARG A 192 18.19 -3.00 18.19
CA ARG A 192 18.84 -1.81 17.65
C ARG A 192 19.55 -1.02 18.74
N ASP A 193 18.89 -0.82 19.88
CA ASP A 193 19.35 0.06 20.94
C ASP A 193 20.46 -0.59 21.80
N ALA A 194 20.51 -1.93 21.85
CA ALA A 194 21.61 -2.68 22.45
C ALA A 194 22.98 -2.36 21.81
N GLY A 195 22.99 -2.04 20.50
CA GLY A 195 24.19 -1.58 19.78
C GLY A 195 25.28 -2.64 19.56
N ASN A 196 25.20 -3.80 20.21
CA ASN A 196 26.15 -4.90 20.13
C ASN A 196 25.63 -6.12 19.33
N VAL A 197 24.36 -6.13 18.92
CA VAL A 197 23.78 -7.22 18.11
C VAL A 197 24.29 -7.15 16.66
N VAL A 198 24.92 -8.24 16.21
CA VAL A 198 25.55 -8.33 14.88
C VAL A 198 24.87 -9.32 13.94
N LEU A 199 24.01 -10.20 14.44
CA LEU A 199 23.30 -11.21 13.66
C LEU A 199 22.07 -11.72 14.43
N CYS A 200 20.96 -11.91 13.74
CA CYS A 200 19.80 -12.65 14.25
C CYS A 200 19.52 -13.86 13.35
N VAL A 201 19.20 -15.01 13.94
CA VAL A 201 18.95 -16.27 13.21
C VAL A 201 17.68 -16.92 13.74
N ALA A 202 16.78 -17.30 12.83
CA ALA A 202 15.49 -17.90 13.16
C ALA A 202 15.05 -19.00 12.19
N GLY A 203 14.08 -19.82 12.62
CA GLY A 203 13.41 -20.86 11.85
C GLY A 203 11.97 -20.49 11.52
N HIS A 204 11.05 -21.42 11.74
CA HIS A 204 9.58 -21.31 11.70
C HIS A 204 8.96 -21.07 10.31
N VAL A 205 9.58 -20.24 9.48
CA VAL A 205 9.01 -19.83 8.18
C VAL A 205 9.35 -20.77 7.02
N HIS A 206 10.17 -21.80 7.28
CA HIS A 206 10.58 -22.82 6.31
C HIS A 206 11.13 -22.19 5.02
N TRP A 207 11.96 -21.16 5.14
CA TRP A 207 12.39 -20.39 3.97
C TRP A 207 13.72 -19.70 4.23
N ASN A 208 14.70 -19.93 3.36
CA ASN A 208 15.98 -19.23 3.37
C ASN A 208 15.81 -17.74 3.02
N LYS A 209 16.01 -16.84 3.98
CA LYS A 209 15.93 -15.39 3.76
C LYS A 209 17.05 -14.67 4.47
N LEU A 210 17.64 -13.69 3.78
CA LEU A 210 18.53 -12.69 4.35
C LEU A 210 17.85 -11.33 4.21
N ASN A 211 17.58 -10.69 5.34
CA ASN A 211 17.12 -9.32 5.39
C ASN A 211 18.10 -8.47 6.20
N THR A 212 18.12 -7.16 5.99
CA THR A 212 18.91 -6.23 6.80
C THR A 212 18.02 -5.13 7.30
N VAL A 213 17.89 -5.02 8.62
CA VAL A 213 17.00 -4.07 9.28
C VAL A 213 17.78 -3.34 10.36
N ASP A 214 17.72 -2.01 10.35
CA ASP A 214 18.48 -1.16 11.26
C ASP A 214 20.01 -1.47 11.27
N GLY A 215 20.51 -1.99 10.14
CA GLY A 215 21.90 -2.41 9.94
C GLY A 215 22.27 -3.76 10.56
N ILE A 216 21.30 -4.51 11.09
CA ILE A 216 21.45 -5.86 11.62
C ILE A 216 21.01 -6.86 10.54
N PRO A 217 21.82 -7.87 10.20
CA PRO A 217 21.38 -8.96 9.34
C PRO A 217 20.48 -9.94 10.12
N TYR A 218 19.35 -10.29 9.50
CA TYR A 218 18.40 -11.29 9.98
C TYR A 218 18.34 -12.44 8.99
N LEU A 219 18.56 -13.66 9.50
CA LEU A 219 18.47 -14.89 8.74
C LEU A 219 17.22 -15.65 9.17
N SER A 220 16.39 -16.05 8.21
CA SER A 220 15.47 -17.19 8.40
C SER A 220 15.99 -18.38 7.63
N LEU A 221 15.89 -19.56 8.24
CA LEU A 221 16.44 -20.78 7.66
C LEU A 221 15.34 -21.63 7.00
N GLN A 222 15.72 -22.34 5.95
CA GLN A 222 14.90 -23.40 5.38
C GLN A 222 14.81 -24.58 6.35
N SER A 223 13.66 -25.25 6.35
CA SER A 223 13.36 -26.43 7.14
C SER A 223 14.12 -27.66 6.64
N LEU A 224 14.49 -28.53 7.58
CA LEU A 224 15.12 -29.81 7.24
C LEU A 224 14.21 -30.69 6.37
N THR A 225 12.90 -30.69 6.61
CA THR A 225 11.95 -31.65 6.01
C THR A 225 10.85 -31.04 5.15
N GLU A 226 10.81 -29.71 5.02
CA GLU A 226 9.88 -29.04 4.10
C GLU A 226 10.14 -29.40 2.63
N SER A 227 9.10 -29.43 1.80
CA SER A 227 9.20 -29.73 0.37
C SER A 227 8.50 -28.73 -0.55
N PHE A 228 7.84 -27.66 -0.07
CA PHE A 228 7.08 -26.76 -0.96
C PHE A 228 7.93 -26.04 -2.01
N THR A 229 9.25 -25.92 -1.79
CA THR A 229 10.21 -25.38 -2.76
C THR A 229 10.95 -26.46 -3.56
N THR A 230 11.02 -27.70 -3.05
CA THR A 230 11.85 -28.80 -3.58
C THR A 230 11.05 -30.04 -3.95
N ALA A 231 9.73 -29.92 -4.07
CA ALA A 231 8.83 -31.04 -4.28
C ALA A 231 9.28 -31.96 -5.42
N PRO A 232 9.18 -33.29 -5.27
CA PRO A 232 8.48 -34.00 -4.19
C PRO A 232 9.34 -34.29 -2.93
N ASP A 233 10.64 -34.02 -2.99
CA ASP A 233 11.58 -34.40 -1.95
C ASP A 233 11.74 -33.29 -0.89
N PRO A 234 12.06 -33.63 0.37
CA PRO A 234 12.37 -32.63 1.38
C PRO A 234 13.64 -31.85 0.99
N ALA A 235 13.70 -30.59 1.43
CA ALA A 235 14.83 -29.71 1.19
C ALA A 235 16.12 -30.27 1.79
N GLY A 236 16.04 -31.01 2.90
CA GLY A 236 17.20 -31.57 3.57
C GLY A 236 18.16 -30.49 4.04
N ALA A 237 17.61 -29.36 4.51
CA ALA A 237 18.36 -28.15 4.73
C ALA A 237 18.93 -28.01 6.15
N TRP A 238 20.14 -27.47 6.23
CA TRP A 238 20.78 -26.99 7.45
C TRP A 238 21.79 -25.91 7.09
N SER A 239 22.25 -25.12 8.05
CA SER A 239 23.14 -23.99 7.80
C SER A 239 24.49 -24.10 8.51
N SER A 240 25.54 -23.63 7.84
CA SER A 240 26.82 -23.28 8.44
C SER A 240 26.97 -21.77 8.45
N ILE A 241 27.28 -21.21 9.62
CA ILE A 241 27.54 -19.78 9.80
C ILE A 241 28.95 -19.64 10.36
N GLN A 242 29.82 -18.97 9.61
CA GLN A 242 31.20 -18.69 10.00
C GLN A 242 31.37 -17.18 10.18
N ILE A 243 31.87 -16.77 11.34
CA ILE A 243 31.97 -15.36 11.71
C ILE A 243 33.42 -15.03 12.04
N GLY A 244 33.95 -14.02 11.34
CA GLY A 244 35.27 -13.44 11.59
C GLY A 244 35.21 -11.93 11.33
N ASP A 245 35.97 -11.45 10.36
CA ASP A 245 35.86 -10.06 9.88
C ASP A 245 34.54 -9.80 9.15
N GLU A 246 33.96 -10.85 8.56
CA GLU A 246 32.67 -10.88 7.89
C GLU A 246 31.89 -12.12 8.35
N ILE A 247 30.59 -12.15 8.12
CA ILE A 247 29.73 -13.31 8.34
C ILE A 247 29.58 -14.04 7.01
N TYR A 248 29.92 -15.32 6.97
CA TYR A 248 29.65 -16.20 5.85
C TYR A 248 28.56 -17.19 6.26
N TRP A 249 27.43 -17.13 5.56
CA TRP A 249 26.31 -18.03 5.76
C TRP A 249 26.17 -18.92 4.52
N GLU A 250 26.02 -20.22 4.74
CA GLU A 250 25.67 -21.19 3.71
C GLU A 250 24.59 -22.12 4.24
N CYS A 251 23.47 -22.17 3.54
CA CYS A 251 22.44 -23.19 3.69
C CYS A 251 22.71 -24.32 2.70
N HIS A 252 22.79 -25.54 3.22
CA HIS A 252 23.00 -26.79 2.51
C HIS A 252 21.66 -27.43 2.15
N GLY A 253 21.68 -28.45 1.29
CA GLY A 253 20.48 -29.18 0.87
C GLY A 253 20.06 -28.88 -0.57
N ALA A 254 18.82 -29.20 -0.91
CA ALA A 254 18.29 -29.04 -2.26
C ALA A 254 18.03 -27.56 -2.63
N ASP A 255 17.79 -26.71 -1.63
CA ASP A 255 17.64 -25.25 -1.76
C ASP A 255 18.86 -24.50 -1.23
N ALA A 256 20.04 -24.83 -1.75
CA ALA A 256 21.27 -24.24 -1.28
C ALA A 256 21.31 -22.72 -1.53
N LEU A 257 21.76 -21.96 -0.53
CA LEU A 257 21.96 -20.52 -0.59
C LEU A 257 23.24 -20.15 0.15
N SER A 258 24.05 -19.25 -0.40
CA SER A 258 25.19 -18.69 0.33
C SER A 258 25.20 -17.16 0.27
N ALA A 259 25.67 -16.54 1.35
CA ALA A 259 25.79 -15.11 1.47
C ALA A 259 27.04 -14.73 2.25
N LYS A 260 27.68 -13.65 1.80
CA LYS A 260 28.78 -12.99 2.48
C LYS A 260 28.29 -11.63 2.96
N ILE A 261 28.29 -11.42 4.28
CA ILE A 261 27.62 -10.30 4.94
C ILE A 261 28.68 -9.52 5.75
N PRO A 262 28.73 -8.19 5.62
CA PRO A 262 29.67 -7.39 6.40
C PRO A 262 29.31 -7.44 7.90
N LEU A 263 30.32 -7.54 8.76
CA LEU A 263 30.11 -7.43 10.20
C LEU A 263 29.89 -5.95 10.57
N ARG A 264 28.74 -5.65 11.17
CA ARG A 264 28.41 -4.30 11.61
C ARG A 264 29.38 -3.82 12.72
N PRO A 265 29.81 -2.55 12.72
CA PRO A 265 30.49 -1.94 13.87
C PRO A 265 29.58 -1.87 15.10
N LEU A 266 30.13 -2.22 16.26
CA LEU A 266 29.46 -2.09 17.56
C LEU A 266 29.20 -0.62 17.90
N ASP A 267 28.18 -0.37 18.73
CA ASP A 267 27.76 0.94 19.26
C ASP A 267 27.33 1.99 18.22
N ARG A 268 27.28 1.60 16.94
CA ARG A 268 26.81 2.48 15.87
C ARG A 268 25.30 2.65 15.98
N LYS A 269 24.82 3.83 16.38
CA LYS A 269 23.37 4.14 16.37
C LYS A 269 22.85 4.21 14.93
N TRP A 270 21.73 3.55 14.66
CA TRP A 270 21.05 3.64 13.36
C TRP A 270 20.46 5.04 13.19
N VAL A 271 20.47 5.56 11.96
CA VAL A 271 19.93 6.89 11.69
C VAL A 271 18.41 6.78 11.64
N SER A 272 17.71 7.68 12.34
CA SER A 272 16.26 7.75 12.25
C SER A 272 15.84 7.90 10.78
N PRO A 273 14.82 7.13 10.33
CA PRO A 273 14.32 7.27 8.96
C PRO A 273 13.84 8.70 8.74
N LEU A 274 13.97 9.17 7.49
CA LEU A 274 13.33 10.43 7.10
C LEU A 274 11.83 10.35 7.38
N PRO A 275 11.18 11.49 7.68
CA PRO A 275 9.73 11.59 7.59
C PRO A 275 9.25 11.10 6.21
N SER A 276 7.99 10.71 6.11
CA SER A 276 7.46 10.25 4.83
C SER A 276 7.69 11.32 3.75
N PHE A 277 7.96 10.91 2.51
CA PHE A 277 8.12 11.88 1.41
C PHE A 277 6.87 12.77 1.25
N ARG A 278 5.68 12.30 1.65
CA ARG A 278 4.47 13.13 1.74
C ARG A 278 4.55 14.23 2.80
N GLU A 279 5.14 13.95 3.96
CA GLU A 279 5.40 14.95 5.00
C GLU A 279 6.52 15.91 4.58
N LEU A 280 7.50 15.43 3.84
CA LEU A 280 8.55 16.27 3.26
C LEU A 280 8.00 17.15 2.11
N ASP A 281 7.09 16.63 1.28
CA ASP A 281 6.43 17.39 0.20
C ASP A 281 5.51 18.49 0.74
N ARG A 282 4.92 18.29 1.95
CA ARG A 282 4.18 19.34 2.67
C ARG A 282 5.06 20.51 3.13
N HIS A 283 6.38 20.42 3.03
CA HIS A 283 7.29 21.52 3.34
C HIS A 283 7.56 22.48 2.16
N VAL A 284 6.86 22.33 1.03
CA VAL A 284 6.56 23.52 0.21
C VAL A 284 5.44 24.24 0.95
N PRO A 285 5.71 25.37 1.63
CA PRO A 285 4.64 26.12 2.27
C PRO A 285 3.59 26.44 1.20
N PRO A 286 2.27 26.44 1.52
CA PRO A 286 1.30 27.00 0.60
C PRO A 286 1.82 28.36 0.14
N PRO A 287 1.72 28.69 -1.16
CA PRO A 287 2.15 29.99 -1.65
C PRO A 287 1.57 31.05 -0.74
N SER A 288 2.36 32.08 -0.40
CA SER A 288 1.81 33.21 0.34
C SER A 288 0.56 33.72 -0.39
N ASN A 289 -0.41 34.30 0.31
CA ASN A 289 -1.60 34.84 -0.36
C ASN A 289 -1.20 35.80 -1.50
N GLU A 290 -0.09 36.52 -1.36
CA GLU A 290 0.48 37.36 -2.42
C GLU A 290 0.90 36.55 -3.66
N ASP A 291 1.62 35.44 -3.47
CA ASP A 291 2.04 34.56 -4.57
C ASP A 291 0.85 33.87 -5.23
N PHE A 292 -0.14 33.43 -4.43
CA PHE A 292 -1.28 32.68 -4.93
C PHE A 292 -2.17 33.51 -5.86
N PHE A 293 -2.49 34.75 -5.52
CA PHE A 293 -3.35 35.61 -6.37
C PHE A 293 -2.57 36.33 -7.48
N SER A 294 -1.24 36.28 -7.45
CA SER A 294 -0.39 36.87 -8.49
C SER A 294 -0.69 36.27 -9.87
N ASN A 295 -0.77 37.12 -10.90
CA ASN A 295 -1.01 36.71 -12.29
C ASN A 295 -2.29 35.87 -12.52
N VAL A 296 -3.27 35.90 -11.60
CA VAL A 296 -4.58 35.27 -11.84
C VAL A 296 -5.39 36.15 -12.79
N LYS A 297 -5.53 35.69 -14.04
CA LYS A 297 -6.32 36.32 -15.10
C LYS A 297 -7.67 35.63 -15.31
N GLY A 298 -7.84 34.40 -14.82
CA GLY A 298 -9.11 33.69 -14.93
C GLY A 298 -9.43 32.77 -13.76
N VAL A 299 -10.72 32.47 -13.65
CA VAL A 299 -11.28 31.61 -12.60
C VAL A 299 -12.24 30.62 -13.23
N LEU A 300 -11.98 29.34 -13.00
CA LEU A 300 -12.89 28.24 -13.31
C LEU A 300 -13.61 27.82 -12.04
N PHE A 301 -14.93 27.66 -12.13
CA PHE A 301 -15.76 27.23 -11.01
C PHE A 301 -16.38 25.86 -11.28
N ASP A 302 -16.42 24.98 -10.29
CA ASP A 302 -17.51 24.02 -10.25
C ASP A 302 -18.84 24.74 -9.99
N LEU A 303 -19.97 24.12 -10.30
CA LEU A 303 -21.29 24.74 -10.19
C LEU A 303 -22.04 24.31 -8.92
N ASP A 304 -22.48 23.05 -8.87
CA ASP A 304 -23.24 22.49 -7.76
C ASP A 304 -22.35 22.40 -6.50
N GLY A 305 -22.79 22.97 -5.38
CA GLY A 305 -22.02 22.99 -4.14
C GLY A 305 -21.02 24.14 -4.01
N VAL A 306 -20.73 24.86 -5.12
CA VAL A 306 -19.83 26.03 -5.15
C VAL A 306 -20.57 27.33 -5.45
N VAL A 307 -21.33 27.39 -6.54
CA VAL A 307 -22.07 28.58 -6.99
C VAL A 307 -23.51 28.55 -6.49
N TYR A 308 -24.15 27.38 -6.48
CA TYR A 308 -25.52 27.19 -6.01
C TYR A 308 -25.72 25.80 -5.39
N ARG A 309 -26.82 25.62 -4.63
CA ARG A 309 -27.33 24.31 -4.22
C ARG A 309 -28.80 24.20 -4.62
N GLY A 310 -29.11 23.30 -5.54
CA GLY A 310 -30.46 23.22 -6.13
C GLY A 310 -30.78 24.51 -6.88
N ASP A 311 -31.76 25.27 -6.36
CA ASP A 311 -32.20 26.55 -6.92
C ASP A 311 -31.79 27.77 -6.06
N GLU A 312 -31.02 27.55 -4.99
CA GLU A 312 -30.53 28.60 -4.11
C GLU A 312 -29.07 28.96 -4.41
N VAL A 313 -28.79 30.25 -4.57
CA VAL A 313 -27.43 30.78 -4.76
C VAL A 313 -26.64 30.67 -3.47
N ILE A 314 -25.40 30.20 -3.56
CA ILE A 314 -24.49 30.18 -2.41
C ILE A 314 -24.10 31.63 -2.06
N PRO A 315 -24.16 32.03 -0.77
CA PRO A 315 -23.81 33.38 -0.35
C PRO A 315 -22.43 33.84 -0.87
N GLY A 316 -22.37 35.03 -1.45
CA GLY A 316 -21.14 35.63 -1.99
C GLY A 316 -20.83 35.25 -3.45
N ALA A 317 -21.55 34.28 -4.05
CA ALA A 317 -21.31 33.86 -5.42
C ALA A 317 -21.59 34.98 -6.44
N ALA A 318 -22.77 35.60 -6.36
CA ALA A 318 -23.17 36.64 -7.31
C ALA A 318 -22.26 37.87 -7.23
N GLU A 319 -21.92 38.29 -6.01
CA GLU A 319 -21.00 39.40 -5.75
C GLU A 319 -19.59 39.10 -6.29
N PHE A 320 -19.12 37.86 -6.14
CA PHE A 320 -17.80 37.50 -6.63
C PHE A 320 -17.74 37.46 -8.15
N PHE A 321 -18.76 36.92 -8.82
CA PHE A 321 -18.84 36.94 -10.28
C PHE A 321 -18.90 38.37 -10.83
N ALA A 322 -19.67 39.25 -10.20
CA ALA A 322 -19.71 40.67 -10.56
C ALA A 322 -18.32 41.33 -10.41
N TYR A 323 -17.64 41.09 -9.29
CA TYR A 323 -16.29 41.59 -9.05
C TYR A 323 -15.26 41.08 -10.08
N LEU A 324 -15.30 39.79 -10.44
CA LEU A 324 -14.41 39.23 -11.47
C LEU A 324 -14.65 39.89 -12.83
N ALA A 325 -15.90 40.18 -13.18
CA ALA A 325 -16.25 40.92 -14.39
C ALA A 325 -15.75 42.38 -14.35
N GLU A 326 -15.94 43.08 -13.22
CA GLU A 326 -15.47 44.45 -13.01
C GLU A 326 -13.94 44.56 -13.11
N THR A 327 -13.21 43.55 -12.63
CA THR A 327 -11.74 43.48 -12.69
C THR A 327 -11.20 42.92 -13.99
N GLY A 328 -12.06 42.60 -14.97
CA GLY A 328 -11.67 42.11 -16.29
C GLY A 328 -11.10 40.68 -16.29
N ARG A 329 -11.36 39.88 -15.25
CA ARG A 329 -10.94 38.48 -15.19
C ARG A 329 -11.85 37.59 -16.01
N SER A 330 -11.27 36.60 -16.68
CA SER A 330 -12.03 35.63 -17.47
C SER A 330 -12.67 34.58 -16.55
N VAL A 331 -13.99 34.47 -16.60
CA VAL A 331 -14.74 33.48 -15.81
C VAL A 331 -15.23 32.35 -16.68
N GLY A 332 -15.11 31.12 -16.19
CA GLY A 332 -15.72 29.93 -16.78
C GLY A 332 -16.20 28.94 -15.71
N ALA A 333 -16.94 27.92 -16.13
CA ALA A 333 -17.43 26.88 -15.24
C ALA A 333 -17.12 25.48 -15.80
N VAL A 334 -16.75 24.53 -14.94
CA VAL A 334 -16.46 23.13 -15.30
C VAL A 334 -17.32 22.21 -14.45
N THR A 335 -18.30 21.55 -15.07
CA THR A 335 -19.24 20.66 -14.37
C THR A 335 -19.23 19.24 -14.96
N ASN A 336 -19.30 18.25 -14.08
CA ASN A 336 -19.48 16.86 -14.51
C ASN A 336 -20.91 16.59 -14.99
N ASN A 337 -21.87 17.47 -14.75
CA ASN A 337 -23.25 17.20 -15.12
C ASN A 337 -23.48 17.41 -16.64
N ALA A 338 -23.88 16.35 -17.33
CA ALA A 338 -24.19 16.33 -18.77
C ALA A 338 -25.70 16.36 -19.08
N LEU A 339 -26.57 16.61 -18.10
CA LEU A 339 -28.02 16.67 -18.28
C LEU A 339 -28.50 17.98 -18.92
N LYS A 340 -27.65 19.00 -18.96
CA LYS A 340 -27.94 20.32 -19.52
C LYS A 340 -26.76 20.77 -20.39
N THR A 341 -27.07 21.51 -21.43
CA THR A 341 -26.10 22.23 -22.27
C THR A 341 -25.55 23.45 -21.54
N GLY A 342 -24.44 24.01 -22.03
CA GLY A 342 -23.91 25.27 -21.51
C GLY A 342 -24.93 26.41 -21.57
N ALA A 343 -25.75 26.47 -22.63
CA ALA A 343 -26.81 27.48 -22.76
C ALA A 343 -27.91 27.35 -21.70
N GLU A 344 -28.31 26.13 -21.35
CA GLU A 344 -29.31 25.90 -20.29
C GLU A 344 -28.76 26.23 -18.90
N TYR A 345 -27.48 25.93 -18.64
CA TYR A 345 -26.82 26.37 -17.41
C TYR A 345 -26.70 27.90 -17.34
N SER A 346 -26.39 28.56 -18.46
CA SER A 346 -26.34 30.01 -18.55
C SER A 346 -27.71 30.64 -18.18
N ALA A 347 -28.80 30.09 -18.72
CA ALA A 347 -30.15 30.53 -18.37
C ALA A 347 -30.48 30.31 -16.88
N LYS A 348 -30.07 29.17 -16.31
CA LYS A 348 -30.22 28.89 -14.88
C LYS A 348 -29.46 29.91 -14.03
N LEU A 349 -28.18 30.15 -14.32
CA LEU A 349 -27.37 31.14 -13.60
C LEU A 349 -27.94 32.56 -13.75
N ALA A 350 -28.48 32.91 -14.91
CA ALA A 350 -29.11 34.21 -15.13
C ALA A 350 -30.36 34.39 -14.24
N SER A 351 -31.17 33.35 -14.04
CA SER A 351 -32.32 33.39 -13.11
C SER A 351 -31.91 33.61 -11.64
N MET A 352 -30.64 33.30 -11.34
CA MET A 352 -29.99 33.47 -10.05
C MET A 352 -29.22 34.79 -9.92
N GLY A 353 -29.30 35.67 -10.93
CA GLY A 353 -28.58 36.94 -10.96
C GLY A 353 -27.11 36.84 -11.34
N ILE A 354 -26.66 35.70 -11.88
CA ILE A 354 -25.27 35.47 -12.30
C ILE A 354 -25.22 35.41 -13.83
N ALA A 355 -24.53 36.38 -14.44
CA ALA A 355 -24.31 36.39 -15.88
C ALA A 355 -23.05 35.61 -16.24
N LEU A 356 -23.21 34.46 -16.90
CA LEU A 356 -22.12 33.69 -17.50
C LEU A 356 -22.57 33.16 -18.87
N ASP A 357 -21.81 33.47 -19.92
CA ASP A 357 -22.08 32.97 -21.26
C ASP A 357 -22.00 31.44 -21.30
N GLY A 358 -22.97 30.78 -21.94
CA GLY A 358 -23.00 29.33 -22.09
C GLY A 358 -21.77 28.77 -22.82
N ALA A 359 -21.13 29.56 -23.68
CA ALA A 359 -19.86 29.18 -24.32
C ALA A 359 -18.68 29.04 -23.33
N ARG A 360 -18.85 29.54 -22.10
CA ARG A 360 -17.86 29.45 -21.00
C ARG A 360 -18.28 28.45 -19.92
N ILE A 361 -19.29 27.61 -20.20
CA ILE A 361 -19.75 26.56 -19.29
C ILE A 361 -19.42 25.21 -19.93
N PHE A 362 -18.38 24.58 -19.41
CA PHE A 362 -17.79 23.34 -19.92
C PHE A 362 -18.38 22.15 -19.19
N THR A 363 -19.43 21.57 -19.76
CA THR A 363 -20.05 20.35 -19.25
C THR A 363 -19.24 19.13 -19.67
N SER A 364 -19.37 18.02 -18.96
CA SER A 364 -18.75 16.76 -19.36
C SER A 364 -19.29 16.22 -20.69
N GLY A 365 -20.53 16.55 -21.06
CA GLY A 365 -21.13 16.23 -22.37
C GLY A 365 -20.45 17.00 -23.49
N TRP A 366 -20.28 18.32 -23.33
CA TRP A 366 -19.51 19.16 -24.25
C TRP A 366 -18.08 18.65 -24.39
N ALA A 367 -17.42 18.33 -23.27
CA ALA A 367 -16.05 17.85 -23.27
C ALA A 367 -15.88 16.50 -24.00
N ALA A 368 -16.88 15.61 -23.87
CA ALA A 368 -16.92 14.34 -24.61
C ALA A 368 -17.10 14.58 -26.11
N ALA A 369 -17.95 15.51 -26.52
CA ALA A 369 -18.12 15.90 -27.92
C ALA A 369 -16.80 16.45 -28.50
N GLN A 370 -16.12 17.35 -27.79
CA GLN A 370 -14.80 17.87 -28.20
C GLN A 370 -13.72 16.78 -28.27
N TYR A 371 -13.77 15.80 -27.37
CA TYR A 371 -12.85 14.66 -27.39
C TYR A 371 -13.04 13.78 -28.64
N ILE A 372 -14.28 13.61 -29.09
CA ILE A 372 -14.63 12.84 -30.30
C ILE A 372 -14.28 13.63 -31.56
N ALA A 373 -14.59 14.93 -31.59
CA ALA A 373 -14.28 15.81 -32.72
C ALA A 373 -12.79 15.81 -33.09
N LYS A 374 -11.90 15.67 -32.09
CA LYS A 374 -10.45 15.56 -32.31
C LYS A 374 -10.01 14.24 -32.98
N ARG A 375 -10.88 13.25 -33.09
CA ARG A 375 -10.59 11.92 -33.63
C ARG A 375 -11.24 11.67 -35.00
N SER A 376 -12.42 12.25 -35.23
CA SER A 376 -13.13 12.11 -36.49
C SER A 376 -14.06 13.31 -36.72
N ASP A 377 -14.02 13.86 -37.93
CA ASP A 377 -14.85 14.99 -38.34
C ASP A 377 -16.34 14.62 -38.52
N ALA A 378 -16.64 13.31 -38.64
CA ALA A 378 -17.99 12.77 -38.78
C ALA A 378 -18.09 11.41 -38.07
N ALA A 379 -17.80 11.41 -36.77
CA ALA A 379 -17.82 10.20 -35.97
C ALA A 379 -19.21 9.54 -35.97
N ALA A 380 -19.27 8.25 -36.27
CA ALA A 380 -20.47 7.46 -36.04
C ALA A 380 -20.58 7.16 -34.55
N VAL A 381 -21.65 7.60 -33.89
CA VAL A 381 -21.83 7.46 -32.44
C VAL A 381 -23.12 6.73 -32.09
N PHE A 382 -23.14 6.06 -30.95
CA PHE A 382 -24.35 5.56 -30.32
C PHE A 382 -24.50 6.20 -28.95
N LEU A 383 -25.58 6.98 -28.78
CA LEU A 383 -25.76 7.80 -27.59
C LEU A 383 -26.58 7.07 -26.53
N VAL A 384 -26.02 7.08 -25.32
CA VAL A 384 -26.66 6.63 -24.09
C VAL A 384 -26.74 7.83 -23.15
N GLY A 385 -27.72 8.71 -23.39
CA GLY A 385 -27.88 9.95 -22.63
C GLY A 385 -29.01 10.81 -23.21
N GLY A 386 -29.31 11.91 -22.52
CA GLY A 386 -30.44 12.78 -22.87
C GLY A 386 -30.14 13.79 -23.98
N ASP A 387 -31.12 14.66 -24.25
CA ASP A 387 -31.10 15.64 -25.34
C ASP A 387 -29.91 16.61 -25.30
N ALA A 388 -29.43 16.95 -24.10
CA ALA A 388 -28.25 17.79 -23.96
C ALA A 388 -27.00 17.13 -24.57
N LEU A 389 -26.74 15.86 -24.25
CA LEU A 389 -25.60 15.11 -24.82
C LEU A 389 -25.73 14.98 -26.34
N ARG A 390 -26.95 14.72 -26.83
CA ARG A 390 -27.25 14.69 -28.27
C ARG A 390 -26.92 16.01 -28.94
N THR A 391 -27.36 17.12 -28.37
CA THR A 391 -27.10 18.47 -28.89
C THR A 391 -25.60 18.77 -28.99
N GLU A 392 -24.83 18.41 -27.96
CA GLU A 392 -23.37 18.61 -27.96
C GLU A 392 -22.67 17.77 -29.05
N MET A 393 -23.14 16.54 -29.28
CA MET A 393 -22.60 15.65 -30.32
C MET A 393 -22.93 16.13 -31.73
N GLU A 394 -24.17 16.57 -31.96
CA GLU A 394 -24.61 17.15 -33.23
C GLU A 394 -23.81 18.44 -33.54
N ALA A 395 -23.51 19.25 -32.53
CA ALA A 395 -22.74 20.49 -32.69
C ALA A 395 -21.30 20.26 -33.21
N VAL A 396 -20.73 19.08 -33.00
CA VAL A 396 -19.41 18.69 -33.52
C VAL A 396 -19.47 17.83 -34.78
N GLY A 397 -20.67 17.64 -35.35
CA GLY A 397 -20.87 16.86 -36.58
C GLY A 397 -20.88 15.34 -36.38
N ALA A 398 -20.98 14.85 -35.13
CA ALA A 398 -21.16 13.42 -34.88
C ALA A 398 -22.57 12.97 -35.32
N VAL A 399 -22.65 11.76 -35.86
CA VAL A 399 -23.88 11.22 -36.46
C VAL A 399 -24.29 9.96 -35.71
N GLU A 400 -25.53 9.91 -35.23
CA GLU A 400 -26.04 8.70 -34.57
C GLU A 400 -26.19 7.55 -35.57
N SER A 401 -25.68 6.37 -35.22
CA SER A 401 -25.54 5.22 -36.12
C SER A 401 -25.77 3.90 -35.38
N ASP A 402 -26.38 2.92 -36.08
CA ASP A 402 -26.47 1.52 -35.64
C ASP A 402 -25.16 0.74 -35.89
N GLN A 403 -24.16 1.37 -36.51
CA GLN A 403 -22.78 0.88 -36.63
C GLN A 403 -21.82 1.97 -36.14
N PRO A 404 -21.79 2.21 -34.82
CA PRO A 404 -21.02 3.30 -34.24
C PRO A 404 -19.53 2.95 -34.10
N ASP A 405 -18.66 3.95 -34.26
CA ASP A 405 -17.26 3.89 -33.84
C ASP A 405 -17.14 4.10 -32.33
N PHE A 406 -18.06 4.88 -31.75
CA PHE A 406 -18.06 5.23 -30.32
C PHE A 406 -19.43 5.01 -29.70
N VAL A 407 -19.46 4.38 -28.53
CA VAL A 407 -20.61 4.44 -27.62
C VAL A 407 -20.34 5.57 -26.63
N VAL A 408 -21.21 6.58 -26.59
CA VAL A 408 -21.05 7.71 -25.67
C VAL A 408 -22.12 7.67 -24.61
N ALA A 409 -21.69 7.39 -23.39
CA ALA A 409 -22.54 7.22 -22.23
C ALA A 409 -22.46 8.42 -21.28
N GLY A 410 -23.60 9.05 -21.08
CA GLY A 410 -23.87 9.93 -19.95
C GLY A 410 -24.95 9.31 -19.07
N ILE A 411 -25.86 10.16 -18.58
CA ILE A 411 -27.05 9.73 -17.87
C ILE A 411 -28.28 10.36 -18.51
N ASP A 412 -29.35 9.59 -18.60
CA ASP A 412 -30.71 10.04 -18.87
C ASP A 412 -31.62 9.39 -17.82
N LEU A 413 -32.41 10.20 -17.11
CA LEU A 413 -33.31 9.70 -16.05
C LEU A 413 -34.44 8.84 -16.62
N SER A 414 -34.68 8.89 -17.93
CA SER A 414 -35.66 8.09 -18.66
C SER A 414 -35.05 6.96 -19.49
N LEU A 415 -33.76 6.67 -19.31
CA LEU A 415 -33.01 5.73 -20.14
C LEU A 415 -33.62 4.31 -20.14
N PRO A 416 -34.07 3.79 -21.30
CA PRO A 416 -34.59 2.44 -21.39
C PRO A 416 -33.48 1.40 -21.21
N LEU A 417 -33.75 0.31 -20.48
CA LEU A 417 -32.83 -0.82 -20.34
C LEU A 417 -32.40 -1.42 -21.70
N GLN A 418 -33.29 -1.36 -22.70
CA GLN A 418 -32.97 -1.79 -24.06
C GLN A 418 -31.80 -0.98 -24.64
N ARG A 419 -31.78 0.34 -24.44
CA ARG A 419 -30.71 1.21 -24.97
C ARG A 419 -29.35 0.87 -24.33
N LEU A 420 -29.34 0.54 -23.05
CA LEU A 420 -28.14 0.03 -22.35
C LEU A 420 -27.68 -1.32 -22.93
N SER A 421 -28.64 -2.21 -23.22
CA SER A 421 -28.34 -3.52 -23.80
C SER A 421 -27.77 -3.42 -25.21
N ASP A 422 -28.31 -2.51 -26.03
CA ASP A 422 -27.82 -2.23 -27.38
C ASP A 422 -26.41 -1.63 -27.34
N ALA A 423 -26.15 -0.72 -26.39
CA ALA A 423 -24.81 -0.17 -26.17
C ALA A 423 -23.77 -1.26 -25.89
N VAL A 424 -24.11 -2.25 -25.06
CA VAL A 424 -23.24 -3.41 -24.79
C VAL A 424 -22.92 -4.19 -26.06
N VAL A 425 -23.90 -4.37 -26.94
CA VAL A 425 -23.70 -5.05 -28.24
C VAL A 425 -22.73 -4.25 -29.10
N HIS A 426 -22.88 -2.93 -29.19
CA HIS A 426 -21.98 -2.08 -29.97
C HIS A 426 -20.55 -2.09 -29.42
N VAL A 427 -20.36 -2.01 -28.10
CA VAL A 427 -19.03 -2.11 -27.47
C VAL A 427 -18.38 -3.47 -27.78
N ARG A 428 -19.12 -4.58 -27.66
CA ARG A 428 -18.63 -5.92 -28.02
C ARG A 428 -18.27 -6.06 -29.49
N ASN A 429 -18.91 -5.29 -30.37
CA ASN A 429 -18.62 -5.23 -31.80
C ASN A 429 -17.46 -4.28 -32.15
N GLY A 430 -16.78 -3.70 -31.14
CA GLY A 430 -15.55 -2.93 -31.32
C GLY A 430 -15.71 -1.41 -31.16
N ALA A 431 -16.91 -0.90 -30.88
CA ALA A 431 -17.10 0.51 -30.60
C ALA A 431 -16.39 0.90 -29.29
N GLN A 432 -15.67 2.02 -29.29
CA GLN A 432 -15.00 2.50 -28.08
C GLN A 432 -16.03 3.09 -27.11
N LEU A 433 -15.98 2.65 -25.84
CA LEU A 433 -16.84 3.19 -24.78
C LEU A 433 -16.26 4.49 -24.23
N ILE A 434 -16.99 5.60 -24.40
CA ILE A 434 -16.69 6.91 -23.84
C ILE A 434 -17.74 7.23 -22.78
N VAL A 435 -17.31 7.66 -21.59
CA VAL A 435 -18.20 8.03 -20.50
C VAL A 435 -17.98 9.49 -20.13
N THR A 436 -19.06 10.26 -20.02
CA THR A 436 -18.96 11.70 -19.75
C THR A 436 -18.35 11.97 -18.38
N ASN A 437 -18.75 11.28 -17.31
CA ASN A 437 -18.19 11.44 -15.96
C ASN A 437 -18.23 10.12 -15.17
N PRO A 438 -17.37 9.96 -14.13
CA PRO A 438 -17.35 8.74 -13.32
C PRO A 438 -18.35 8.75 -12.16
N ASP A 439 -19.22 9.76 -12.05
CA ASP A 439 -20.03 9.96 -10.85
C ASP A 439 -21.13 8.90 -10.77
N LEU A 440 -21.08 8.07 -9.72
CA LEU A 440 -22.03 6.98 -9.51
C LEU A 440 -23.45 7.48 -9.25
N THR A 441 -23.58 8.68 -8.70
CA THR A 441 -24.86 9.29 -8.36
C THR A 441 -24.93 10.74 -8.78
N VAL A 442 -26.12 11.20 -9.17
CA VAL A 442 -26.44 12.60 -9.42
C VAL A 442 -27.49 13.09 -8.43
N PRO A 443 -27.32 14.28 -7.82
CA PRO A 443 -28.35 14.89 -6.98
C PRO A 443 -29.51 15.41 -7.83
N ILE A 444 -30.74 15.15 -7.37
CA ILE A 444 -31.99 15.69 -7.93
C ILE A 444 -32.91 16.19 -6.82
N GLU A 445 -34.01 16.82 -7.20
CA GLU A 445 -35.08 17.16 -6.25
C GLU A 445 -35.58 15.88 -5.53
N GLY A 446 -35.48 15.86 -4.19
CA GLY A 446 -35.92 14.73 -3.37
C GLY A 446 -34.92 13.58 -3.18
N GLY A 447 -33.66 13.69 -3.61
CA GLY A 447 -32.58 12.76 -3.22
C GLY A 447 -31.55 12.46 -4.31
N LEU A 448 -30.87 11.31 -4.19
CA LEU A 448 -29.87 10.85 -5.17
C LEU A 448 -30.52 9.91 -6.21
N ARG A 449 -29.99 9.95 -7.43
CA ARG A 449 -30.28 8.99 -8.51
C ARG A 449 -28.98 8.46 -9.11
N ALA A 450 -29.08 7.38 -9.88
CA ALA A 450 -27.96 6.84 -10.64
C ALA A 450 -27.37 7.92 -11.57
N GLY A 451 -26.04 8.06 -11.56
CA GLY A 451 -25.28 8.94 -12.44
C GLY A 451 -24.67 8.18 -13.63
N ALA A 452 -23.83 8.87 -14.40
CA ALA A 452 -23.19 8.26 -15.57
C ALA A 452 -22.20 7.14 -15.18
N GLY A 453 -21.60 7.20 -14.00
CA GLY A 453 -20.76 6.12 -13.47
C GLY A 453 -21.53 4.81 -13.24
N ALA A 454 -22.83 4.87 -12.94
CA ALA A 454 -23.65 3.67 -12.84
C ALA A 454 -23.96 3.06 -14.22
N VAL A 455 -24.17 3.91 -15.23
CA VAL A 455 -24.31 3.48 -16.63
C VAL A 455 -23.00 2.86 -17.14
N GLN A 456 -21.86 3.48 -16.83
CA GLN A 456 -20.53 2.94 -17.09
C GLN A 456 -20.39 1.53 -16.51
N ALA A 457 -20.62 1.37 -15.20
CA ALA A 457 -20.47 0.08 -14.53
C ALA A 457 -21.33 -1.03 -15.16
N PHE A 458 -22.56 -0.71 -15.59
CA PHE A 458 -23.42 -1.65 -16.30
C PHE A 458 -22.79 -2.10 -17.63
N ILE A 459 -22.36 -1.14 -18.46
CA ILE A 459 -21.83 -1.45 -19.80
C ILE A 459 -20.48 -2.16 -19.68
N GLU A 460 -19.56 -1.70 -18.83
CA GLU A 460 -18.24 -2.33 -18.63
C GLU A 460 -18.37 -3.79 -18.16
N ALA A 461 -19.22 -4.04 -17.15
CA ALA A 461 -19.43 -5.39 -16.63
C ALA A 461 -20.06 -6.32 -17.68
N ALA A 462 -21.05 -5.85 -18.44
CA ALA A 462 -21.72 -6.65 -19.44
C ALA A 462 -20.88 -6.83 -20.72
N ALA A 463 -20.08 -5.84 -21.11
CA ALA A 463 -19.24 -5.88 -22.30
C ALA A 463 -17.85 -6.49 -22.06
N ALA A 464 -17.40 -6.59 -20.80
CA ALA A 464 -16.01 -6.89 -20.43
C ALA A 464 -15.02 -5.93 -21.10
N ALA A 465 -15.31 -4.63 -21.00
CA ALA A 465 -14.53 -3.54 -21.61
C ALA A 465 -14.29 -2.42 -20.59
N GLU A 466 -13.29 -1.58 -20.85
CA GLU A 466 -12.97 -0.40 -20.03
C GLU A 466 -13.40 0.89 -20.75
N ALA A 467 -14.03 1.79 -20.02
CA ALA A 467 -14.45 3.09 -20.54
C ALA A 467 -13.32 4.12 -20.52
N THR A 468 -13.32 5.01 -21.51
CA THR A 468 -12.60 6.28 -21.42
C THR A 468 -13.49 7.32 -20.75
N VAL A 469 -13.17 7.69 -19.51
CA VAL A 469 -13.86 8.75 -18.77
C VAL A 469 -13.32 10.12 -19.20
N ILE A 470 -14.21 11.12 -19.37
CA ILE A 470 -13.84 12.46 -19.86
C ILE A 470 -13.85 13.54 -18.79
N GLY A 471 -14.84 13.53 -17.91
CA GLY A 471 -15.06 14.55 -16.89
C GLY A 471 -14.03 14.53 -15.76
N LYS A 472 -14.21 15.42 -14.79
CA LYS A 472 -13.39 15.50 -13.57
C LYS A 472 -13.35 14.13 -12.88
N PRO A 473 -12.19 13.66 -12.39
CA PRO A 473 -10.92 14.39 -12.22
C PRO A 473 -9.96 14.36 -13.43
N GLN A 474 -10.41 14.01 -14.64
CA GLN A 474 -9.50 13.93 -15.78
C GLN A 474 -9.00 15.33 -16.18
N ALA A 475 -7.69 15.47 -16.42
CA ALA A 475 -7.09 16.77 -16.78
C ALA A 475 -7.64 17.33 -18.11
N GLY A 476 -8.16 16.46 -18.99
CA GLY A 476 -8.60 16.82 -20.33
C GLY A 476 -9.70 17.89 -20.36
N ILE A 477 -10.71 17.81 -19.47
CA ILE A 477 -11.79 18.81 -19.43
C ILE A 477 -11.28 20.20 -19.04
N PHE A 478 -10.33 20.28 -18.10
CA PHE A 478 -9.71 21.54 -17.69
C PHE A 478 -8.85 22.14 -18.79
N GLN A 479 -8.09 21.30 -19.51
CA GLN A 479 -7.29 21.75 -20.66
C GLN A 479 -8.15 22.28 -21.80
N GLN A 480 -9.30 21.66 -22.05
CA GLN A 480 -10.27 22.15 -23.02
C GLN A 480 -10.89 23.50 -22.57
N ALA A 481 -11.25 23.61 -21.29
CA ALA A 481 -11.74 24.86 -20.70
C ALA A 481 -10.72 26.01 -20.85
N LEU A 482 -9.46 25.75 -20.48
CA LEU A 482 -8.33 26.68 -20.62
C LEU A 482 -8.14 27.15 -22.06
N SER A 483 -8.14 26.20 -23.01
CA SER A 483 -8.03 26.51 -24.43
C SER A 483 -9.20 27.36 -24.93
N SER A 484 -10.41 27.15 -24.42
CA SER A 484 -11.60 27.92 -24.82
C SER A 484 -11.58 29.35 -24.26
N ILE A 485 -11.14 29.54 -23.01
CA ILE A 485 -11.03 30.87 -22.40
C ILE A 485 -9.74 31.61 -22.79
N GLY A 486 -8.83 30.95 -23.51
CA GLY A 486 -7.58 31.53 -24.01
C GLY A 486 -6.57 31.84 -22.91
N LEU A 487 -6.50 31.01 -21.86
CA LEU A 487 -5.58 31.19 -20.73
C LEU A 487 -4.72 29.94 -20.50
N GLU A 488 -3.55 30.17 -19.90
CA GLU A 488 -2.68 29.10 -19.44
C GLU A 488 -3.04 28.66 -18.00
N ALA A 489 -2.64 27.43 -17.64
CA ALA A 489 -2.92 26.87 -16.32
C ALA A 489 -2.35 27.72 -15.18
N HIS A 490 -1.17 28.30 -15.36
CA HIS A 490 -0.53 29.16 -14.36
C HIS A 490 -1.23 30.53 -14.21
N GLU A 491 -2.14 30.92 -15.11
CA GLU A 491 -2.89 32.18 -15.05
C GLU A 491 -4.31 31.98 -14.51
N THR A 492 -4.69 30.73 -14.23
CA THR A 492 -6.06 30.34 -13.91
C THR A 492 -6.11 29.60 -12.58
N ILE A 493 -7.19 29.78 -11.82
CA ILE A 493 -7.48 28.97 -10.63
C ILE A 493 -8.75 28.16 -10.85
N MET A 494 -8.80 26.96 -10.26
CA MET A 494 -10.02 26.14 -10.16
C MET A 494 -10.60 26.26 -8.75
N VAL A 495 -11.87 26.60 -8.64
CA VAL A 495 -12.61 26.68 -7.38
C VAL A 495 -13.62 25.52 -7.36
N GLY A 496 -13.46 24.63 -6.39
CA GLY A 496 -14.26 23.41 -6.26
C GLY A 496 -14.59 23.10 -4.81
N ASP A 497 -15.49 22.16 -4.59
CA ASP A 497 -15.90 21.73 -3.25
C ASP A 497 -15.51 20.28 -2.93
N THR A 498 -15.10 19.53 -3.95
CA THR A 498 -14.84 18.09 -3.86
C THR A 498 -13.39 17.80 -4.19
N ILE A 499 -12.63 17.26 -3.21
CA ILE A 499 -11.19 17.02 -3.40
C ILE A 499 -10.91 16.02 -4.52
N ASP A 500 -11.66 14.92 -4.58
CA ASP A 500 -11.34 13.81 -5.48
C ASP A 500 -11.66 14.10 -6.95
N THR A 501 -12.49 15.11 -7.25
CA THR A 501 -12.83 15.53 -8.61
C THR A 501 -12.16 16.87 -8.94
N ASP A 502 -12.49 17.94 -8.23
CA ASP A 502 -12.05 19.30 -8.56
C ASP A 502 -10.58 19.51 -8.28
N ILE A 503 -10.15 19.24 -7.05
CA ILE A 503 -8.78 19.54 -6.60
C ILE A 503 -7.80 18.57 -7.25
N ARG A 504 -8.14 17.27 -7.28
CA ARG A 504 -7.36 16.26 -8.00
C ARG A 504 -7.24 16.59 -9.49
N GLY A 505 -8.34 16.99 -10.12
CA GLY A 505 -8.37 17.36 -11.54
C GLY A 505 -7.59 18.63 -11.85
N ALA A 506 -7.76 19.67 -11.03
CA ALA A 506 -6.99 20.91 -11.11
C ALA A 506 -5.49 20.64 -11.01
N ARG A 507 -5.07 19.84 -10.03
CA ARG A 507 -3.65 19.46 -9.86
C ARG A 507 -3.13 18.68 -11.07
N ALA A 508 -3.90 17.73 -11.60
CA ALA A 508 -3.52 16.99 -12.80
C ALA A 508 -3.39 17.91 -14.04
N ALA A 509 -4.20 18.97 -14.10
CA ALA A 509 -4.13 20.02 -15.12
C ALA A 509 -3.12 21.14 -14.81
N LYS A 510 -2.40 21.07 -13.68
CA LYS A 510 -1.45 22.10 -13.19
C LYS A 510 -2.10 23.47 -12.91
N LEU A 511 -3.39 23.47 -12.60
CA LEU A 511 -4.12 24.63 -12.11
C LEU A 511 -3.86 24.82 -10.61
N ARG A 512 -3.81 26.09 -10.19
CA ARG A 512 -3.99 26.45 -8.78
C ARG A 512 -5.41 26.11 -8.35
N SER A 513 -5.58 25.66 -7.12
CA SER A 513 -6.82 25.07 -6.64
C SER A 513 -7.30 25.72 -5.33
N VAL A 514 -8.58 26.05 -5.29
CA VAL A 514 -9.27 26.55 -4.10
C VAL A 514 -10.37 25.58 -3.73
N LEU A 515 -10.35 25.10 -2.48
CA LEU A 515 -11.42 24.31 -1.90
C LEU A 515 -12.39 25.21 -1.13
N VAL A 516 -13.68 25.16 -1.45
CA VAL A 516 -14.74 25.79 -0.65
C VAL A 516 -15.39 24.76 0.28
N GLU A 517 -15.73 25.17 1.50
CA GLU A 517 -16.39 24.27 2.46
C GLU A 517 -17.87 24.08 2.13
N SER A 518 -18.21 22.95 1.48
CA SER A 518 -19.60 22.69 1.07
C SER A 518 -20.38 21.70 1.96
N GLY A 519 -19.73 21.07 2.95
CA GLY A 519 -20.33 20.06 3.82
C GLY A 519 -20.10 18.60 3.40
N ASN A 520 -19.39 18.36 2.29
CA ASN A 520 -18.98 17.01 1.87
C ASN A 520 -17.81 16.48 2.72
N ALA A 521 -17.80 15.17 3.00
CA ALA A 521 -16.71 14.51 3.73
C ALA A 521 -15.44 14.45 2.85
N ASN A 522 -14.54 15.40 3.06
CA ASN A 522 -13.28 15.52 2.33
C ASN A 522 -12.19 14.65 2.98
N VAL A 523 -12.32 13.32 2.88
CA VAL A 523 -11.27 12.38 3.32
C VAL A 523 -10.41 12.02 2.12
N SER A 524 -9.33 12.77 1.89
CA SER A 524 -8.41 12.51 0.79
C SER A 524 -6.96 12.79 1.19
N SER A 525 -6.02 12.17 0.48
CA SER A 525 -4.58 12.43 0.66
C SER A 525 -4.08 13.66 -0.13
N ILE A 526 -4.95 14.24 -0.96
CA ILE A 526 -4.72 15.45 -1.75
C ILE A 526 -5.26 16.65 -0.96
N SER A 527 -4.54 17.77 -0.97
CA SER A 527 -5.00 19.05 -0.43
C SER A 527 -5.09 20.09 -1.54
N ALA A 528 -5.96 21.08 -1.37
CA ALA A 528 -5.98 22.28 -2.20
C ALA A 528 -4.84 23.24 -1.82
N ASP A 529 -4.53 24.19 -2.69
CA ASP A 529 -3.53 25.24 -2.42
C ASP A 529 -4.05 26.25 -1.39
N ILE A 530 -5.34 26.60 -1.50
CA ILE A 530 -6.06 27.41 -0.51
C ILE A 530 -7.39 26.73 -0.17
N GLN A 531 -7.81 26.85 1.10
CA GLN A 531 -9.14 26.49 1.55
C GLN A 531 -9.83 27.74 2.10
N VAL A 532 -11.09 27.93 1.72
CA VAL A 532 -11.94 29.03 2.19
C VAL A 532 -13.30 28.49 2.59
N LYS A 533 -14.01 29.21 3.44
CA LYS A 533 -15.35 28.84 3.87
C LYS A 533 -16.37 28.93 2.73
N ASP A 534 -16.32 30.01 1.96
CA ASP A 534 -17.28 30.32 0.90
C ASP A 534 -16.69 31.26 -0.16
N LEU A 535 -17.43 31.49 -1.24
CA LEU A 535 -17.03 32.42 -2.30
C LEU A 535 -16.94 33.87 -1.83
N GLY A 536 -17.66 34.25 -0.76
CA GLY A 536 -17.55 35.57 -0.15
C GLY A 536 -16.19 35.80 0.51
N GLU A 537 -15.63 34.78 1.14
CA GLU A 537 -14.26 34.83 1.66
C GLU A 537 -13.21 34.92 0.55
N LEU A 538 -13.36 34.11 -0.50
CA LEU A 538 -12.48 34.19 -1.66
C LEU A 538 -12.52 35.56 -2.33
N HIS A 539 -13.71 36.14 -2.48
CA HIS A 539 -13.90 37.49 -2.99
C HIS A 539 -13.14 38.53 -2.15
N ARG A 540 -13.29 38.50 -0.81
CA ARG A 540 -12.55 39.42 0.07
C ARG A 540 -11.04 39.28 -0.09
N ALA A 541 -10.53 38.06 -0.27
CA ALA A 541 -9.10 37.81 -0.49
C ALA A 541 -8.60 38.41 -1.81
N PHE A 542 -9.35 38.24 -2.91
CA PHE A 542 -9.07 38.89 -4.19
C PHE A 542 -9.10 40.42 -4.08
N ALA A 543 -10.15 40.98 -3.46
CA ALA A 543 -10.31 42.42 -3.31
C ALA A 543 -9.16 43.04 -2.49
N ALA A 544 -8.75 42.39 -1.40
CA ALA A 544 -7.62 42.82 -0.59
C ALA A 544 -6.31 42.79 -1.38
N PHE A 545 -6.05 41.73 -2.16
CA PHE A 545 -4.86 41.63 -3.01
C PHE A 545 -4.82 42.71 -4.10
N ASP A 546 -5.94 42.98 -4.77
CA ASP A 546 -6.01 43.98 -5.83
C ASP A 546 -5.87 45.42 -5.28
N SER A 547 -6.43 45.72 -4.09
CA SER A 547 -6.22 47.02 -3.43
C SER A 547 -4.75 47.26 -3.08
N GLN A 548 -4.02 46.24 -2.60
CA GLN A 548 -2.60 46.35 -2.29
C GLN A 548 -1.72 46.63 -3.52
N LYS A 549 -2.10 46.10 -4.71
CA LYS A 549 -1.43 46.45 -5.97
C LYS A 549 -1.77 47.85 -6.47
N GLY A 550 -3.00 48.32 -6.24
CA GLY A 550 -3.44 49.66 -6.62
C GLY A 550 -2.70 50.79 -5.89
N ASP A 551 -2.26 50.54 -4.64
CA ASP A 551 -1.51 51.51 -3.83
C ASP A 551 0.01 51.54 -4.15
N ALA A 552 0.51 50.62 -4.99
CA ALA A 552 1.92 50.47 -5.34
C ALA A 552 2.28 50.93 -6.76
N ALA A 553 1.30 51.40 -7.54
CA ALA A 553 1.44 51.95 -8.90
C ALA A 553 1.21 53.47 -8.90
#